data_AF-A0A9P9PAU4-F1
#
_entry.id   AF-A0A9P9PAU4-F1
#
_cell.length_a   1.000
_cell.length_b   1.000
_cell.length_c   1.000
_cell.angle_alpha   90.00
_cell.angle_beta   90.00
_cell.angle_gamma   90.00
#
_symmetry.space_group_name_H-M   'P 1'
#
loop_
_entity.id
_entity.type
_entity.pdbx_description
1 polymer ?
#
loop_
_entity_poly.entity_id
_entity_poly.type
_entity_poly.pdbx_seq_one_letter_code
_entity_poly.pdbx_strand_id
1 'polypeptide(L)'
;MASTNPSAEREERLKSALWYTIGQYIDEECLSSELNATPQFIGALTELVYTQIANTARDLESFARHGGRTAVNADDVMLLTRRNDALETMLRQELERLRAAEGRGDVQSMGAKKRGQPVGGGKVKGKGRGKA
;
A
#
# COMPACT_ATOMS: atom_id res chain seq x y z
N MET A 1 36.48 22.46 3.74
CA MET A 1 35.76 21.24 4.14
C MET A 1 34.28 21.58 4.05
N ALA A 2 33.61 21.14 3.00
CA ALA A 2 32.21 21.50 2.75
C ALA A 2 31.34 20.89 3.86
N SER A 3 30.62 21.74 4.59
CA SER A 3 29.53 21.33 5.46
C SER A 3 28.39 20.86 4.58
N THR A 4 28.31 19.57 4.28
CA THR A 4 27.19 19.03 3.53
C THR A 4 25.92 19.16 4.38
N ASN A 5 24.90 19.82 3.85
CA ASN A 5 23.62 19.92 4.51
C ASN A 5 22.94 18.54 4.48
N PRO A 6 22.64 17.90 5.63
CA PRO A 6 22.07 16.56 5.68
C PRO A 6 20.72 16.45 4.96
N SER A 7 19.97 17.55 4.83
CA SER A 7 18.72 17.55 4.05
C SER A 7 18.99 17.42 2.55
N ALA A 8 20.03 18.10 2.06
CA ALA A 8 20.43 18.07 0.66
C ALA A 8 20.98 16.70 0.27
N GLU A 9 21.81 16.09 1.12
CA GLU A 9 22.28 14.71 0.89
C GLU A 9 21.11 13.71 0.81
N ARG A 10 20.10 13.87 1.68
CA ARG A 10 18.92 13.01 1.66
C ARG A 10 18.11 13.21 0.37
N GLU A 11 17.93 14.45 -0.06
CA GLU A 11 17.26 14.77 -1.32
C GLU A 11 17.99 14.15 -2.52
N GLU A 12 19.32 14.29 -2.59
CA GLU A 12 20.13 13.68 -3.65
C GLU A 12 19.97 12.14 -3.69
N ARG A 13 19.96 11.49 -2.52
CA ARG A 13 19.74 10.02 -2.44
C ARG A 13 18.35 9.63 -2.94
N LEU A 14 17.31 10.38 -2.57
CA LEU A 14 15.93 10.12 -3.03
C LEU A 14 15.79 10.32 -4.54
N LYS A 15 16.35 11.42 -5.07
CA LYS A 15 16.36 11.68 -6.52
C LYS A 15 17.15 10.62 -7.29
N SER A 16 18.27 10.14 -6.76
CA SER A 16 19.06 9.07 -7.38
C SER A 16 18.27 7.76 -7.45
N ALA A 17 17.57 7.38 -6.38
CA ALA A 17 16.71 6.20 -6.37
C ALA A 17 15.55 6.32 -7.36
N LEU A 18 14.97 7.52 -7.46
CA LEU A 18 13.90 7.82 -8.41
C LEU A 18 14.41 7.75 -9.86
N TRP A 19 15.56 8.34 -10.14
CA TRP A 19 16.21 8.30 -11.46
C TRP A 19 16.46 6.87 -11.92
N TYR A 20 16.97 6.00 -11.04
CA TYR A 20 17.17 4.59 -11.33
C TYR A 20 15.85 3.89 -11.70
N THR A 21 14.82 4.06 -10.87
CA THR A 21 13.52 3.41 -11.08
C THR A 21 12.83 3.89 -12.36
N ILE A 22 12.89 5.21 -12.62
CA ILE A 22 12.34 5.81 -13.85
C ILE A 22 13.12 5.34 -15.07
N GLY A 23 14.45 5.23 -14.98
CA GLY A 23 15.28 4.68 -16.05
C GLY A 23 14.82 3.27 -16.44
N GLN A 24 14.63 2.39 -15.46
CA GLN A 24 14.13 1.02 -15.72
C GLN A 24 12.74 1.04 -16.38
N TYR A 25 11.83 1.86 -15.87
CA TYR A 25 10.48 1.98 -16.45
C TYR A 25 10.53 2.46 -17.91
N ILE A 26 11.36 3.46 -18.20
CA ILE A 26 11.52 3.99 -19.56
C ILE A 26 12.17 2.95 -20.47
N ASP A 27 13.18 2.21 -20.00
CA ASP A 27 13.83 1.16 -20.78
C ASP A 27 12.81 0.09 -21.20
N GLU A 28 11.91 -0.32 -20.29
CA GLU A 28 10.83 -1.26 -20.58
C GLU A 28 9.84 -0.73 -21.64
N GLU A 29 9.45 0.55 -21.55
CA GLU A 29 8.56 1.19 -22.53
C GLU A 29 9.26 1.44 -23.88
N CYS A 30 10.55 1.74 -23.88
CA CYS A 30 11.36 1.92 -25.07
C CYS A 30 11.48 0.61 -25.87
N LEU A 31 11.57 -0.53 -25.18
CA LEU A 31 11.57 -1.85 -25.82
C LEU A 31 10.24 -2.14 -26.55
N SER A 32 9.11 -1.67 -26.02
CA SER A 32 7.78 -1.89 -26.63
C SER A 32 7.50 -0.94 -27.80
N SER A 33 8.10 0.26 -27.76
CA SER A 33 7.80 1.35 -28.69
C SER A 33 8.83 1.53 -29.81
N GLU A 34 9.91 0.73 -29.84
CA GLU A 34 11.06 0.87 -30.76
C GLU A 34 11.71 2.28 -30.75
N LEU A 35 11.68 2.94 -29.58
CA LEU A 35 12.24 4.28 -29.37
C LEU A 35 13.38 4.24 -28.35
N ASN A 36 14.22 5.27 -28.35
CA ASN A 36 15.26 5.45 -27.33
C ASN A 36 15.02 6.77 -26.57
N ALA A 37 15.24 6.74 -25.25
CA ALA A 37 15.20 7.93 -24.41
C ALA A 37 16.59 8.52 -24.22
N THR A 38 16.68 9.86 -24.24
CA THR A 38 17.94 10.54 -23.95
C THR A 38 18.17 10.64 -22.44
N PRO A 39 19.42 10.68 -21.95
CA PRO A 39 19.71 10.90 -20.53
C PRO A 39 19.08 12.20 -19.99
N GLN A 40 18.99 13.24 -20.83
CA GLN A 40 18.37 14.52 -20.49
C GLN A 40 16.86 14.38 -20.29
N PHE A 41 16.18 13.58 -21.13
CA PHE A 41 14.76 13.29 -20.95
C PHE A 41 14.51 12.55 -19.63
N ILE A 42 15.30 11.51 -19.33
CA ILE A 42 15.21 10.76 -18.08
C ILE A 42 15.45 11.68 -16.87
N GLY A 43 16.44 12.55 -16.94
CA GLY A 43 16.73 13.55 -15.91
C GLY A 43 15.58 14.55 -15.71
N ALA A 44 15.02 15.09 -16.79
CA ALA A 44 13.88 16.01 -16.73
C ALA A 44 12.62 15.33 -16.16
N LEU A 45 12.34 14.09 -16.56
CA LEU A 45 11.22 13.31 -16.03
C LEU A 45 11.41 12.99 -14.54
N THR A 46 12.65 12.72 -14.10
CA THR A 46 12.95 12.52 -12.68
C THR A 46 12.60 13.76 -11.85
N GLU A 47 13.00 14.95 -12.29
CA GLU A 47 12.67 16.21 -11.59
C GLU A 47 11.16 16.51 -11.61
N LEU A 48 10.49 16.20 -12.73
CA LEU A 48 9.04 16.33 -12.84
C LEU A 48 8.31 15.42 -11.83
N VAL A 49 8.68 14.14 -11.77
CA VAL A 49 8.06 13.17 -10.84
C VAL A 49 8.37 13.54 -9.39
N TYR A 50 9.60 13.95 -9.09
CA TYR A 50 9.97 14.42 -7.75
C TYR A 50 9.10 15.62 -7.30
N THR A 51 8.91 16.60 -8.18
CA THR A 51 8.04 17.75 -7.94
C THR A 51 6.58 17.31 -7.76
N GLN A 52 6.10 16.36 -8.57
CA GLN A 52 4.75 15.83 -8.48
C GLN A 52 4.51 15.10 -7.14
N ILE A 53 5.49 14.35 -6.65
CA ILE A 53 5.44 13.70 -5.32
C ILE A 53 5.29 14.76 -4.23
N ALA A 54 6.08 15.85 -4.28
CA ALA A 54 6.00 16.93 -3.30
C ALA A 54 4.65 17.67 -3.31
N ASN A 55 4.05 17.86 -4.48
CA ASN A 55 2.69 18.41 -4.60
C ASN A 55 1.65 17.45 -4.02
N THR A 56 1.74 16.18 -4.41
CA THR A 56 0.81 15.12 -3.98
C THR A 56 0.85 14.94 -2.46
N ALA A 57 2.04 14.95 -1.83
CA ALA A 57 2.17 14.84 -0.39
C ALA A 57 1.49 15.99 0.37
N ARG A 58 1.62 17.23 -0.12
CA ARG A 58 0.96 18.42 0.46
C ARG A 58 -0.56 18.37 0.32
N ASP A 59 -1.05 17.89 -0.81
CA ASP A 59 -2.48 17.70 -1.05
C ASP A 59 -3.05 16.63 -0.11
N LEU A 60 -2.39 15.47 0.00
CA LEU A 60 -2.79 14.38 0.90
C LEU A 60 -2.87 14.82 2.36
N GLU A 61 -1.85 15.56 2.84
CA GLU A 61 -1.88 16.12 4.20
C GLU A 61 -3.05 17.08 4.40
N SER A 62 -3.31 17.94 3.41
CA SER A 62 -4.41 18.91 3.46
C SER A 62 -5.78 18.24 3.43
N PHE A 63 -5.95 17.17 2.66
CA PHE A 63 -7.18 16.38 2.60
C PHE A 63 -7.45 15.64 3.90
N ALA A 64 -6.44 14.98 4.47
CA ALA A 64 -6.57 14.33 5.77
C ALA A 64 -6.97 15.33 6.86
N ARG A 65 -6.30 16.51 6.91
CA ARG A 65 -6.60 17.58 7.86
C ARG A 65 -8.00 18.15 7.66
N HIS A 66 -8.47 18.32 6.42
CA HIS A 66 -9.83 18.76 6.13
C HIS A 66 -10.88 17.77 6.66
N GLY A 67 -10.58 16.47 6.62
CA GLY A 67 -11.38 15.42 7.24
C GLY A 67 -11.19 15.27 8.76
N GLY A 68 -10.48 16.18 9.44
CA GLY A 68 -10.22 16.11 10.88
C GLY A 68 -9.25 15.00 11.30
N ARG A 69 -8.50 14.42 10.35
CA ARG A 69 -7.57 13.31 10.58
C ARG A 69 -6.12 13.81 10.51
N THR A 70 -5.23 13.11 11.22
CA THR A 70 -3.77 13.27 11.12
C THR A 70 -3.10 12.16 10.31
N ALA A 71 -3.84 11.09 10.03
CA ALA A 71 -3.40 9.97 9.22
C ALA A 71 -4.13 9.96 7.87
N VAL A 72 -3.35 9.87 6.78
CA VAL A 72 -3.82 9.75 5.41
C VAL A 72 -4.47 8.37 5.21
N ASN A 73 -5.59 8.32 4.50
CA ASN A 73 -6.28 7.08 4.15
C ASN A 73 -6.55 7.00 2.62
N ALA A 74 -7.22 5.92 2.19
CA ALA A 74 -7.53 5.72 0.77
C ALA A 74 -8.45 6.81 0.18
N ASP A 75 -9.34 7.40 0.98
CA ASP A 75 -10.27 8.44 0.50
C ASP A 75 -9.52 9.72 0.10
N ASP A 76 -8.43 10.06 0.83
CA ASP A 76 -7.56 11.19 0.47
C ASP A 76 -6.88 10.97 -0.89
N VAL A 77 -6.45 9.74 -1.16
CA VAL A 77 -5.86 9.36 -2.46
C VAL A 77 -6.89 9.42 -3.57
N MET A 78 -8.12 8.96 -3.33
CA MET A 78 -9.20 9.08 -4.30
C MET A 78 -9.49 10.54 -4.64
N LEU A 79 -9.39 11.45 -3.66
CA LEU A 79 -9.65 12.88 -3.90
C LEU A 79 -8.64 13.54 -4.85
N LEU A 80 -7.41 13.01 -4.96
CA LEU A 80 -6.44 13.47 -5.96
C LEU A 80 -6.94 13.27 -7.40
N THR A 81 -7.73 12.21 -7.61
CA THR A 81 -8.19 11.79 -8.94
C THR A 81 -9.46 12.49 -9.42
N ARG A 82 -10.09 13.34 -8.57
CA ARG A 82 -11.40 13.98 -8.80
C ARG A 82 -11.57 14.78 -10.11
N ARG A 83 -10.49 15.04 -10.83
CA ARG A 83 -10.47 15.78 -12.11
C ARG A 83 -10.21 14.87 -13.32
N ASN A 84 -10.07 13.57 -13.10
CA ASN A 84 -9.76 12.58 -14.12
C ASN A 84 -10.46 11.26 -13.79
N ASP A 85 -11.67 11.10 -14.34
CA ASP A 85 -12.53 9.94 -14.11
C ASP A 85 -11.88 8.60 -14.51
N ALA A 86 -11.04 8.62 -15.55
CA ALA A 86 -10.31 7.42 -15.98
C ALA A 86 -9.27 7.01 -14.94
N LEU A 87 -8.53 7.97 -14.40
CA LEU A 87 -7.56 7.72 -13.32
C LEU A 87 -8.27 7.27 -12.03
N GLU A 88 -9.39 7.90 -11.69
CA GLU A 88 -10.21 7.50 -10.55
C GLU A 88 -10.64 6.04 -10.68
N THR A 89 -11.14 5.65 -11.86
CA THR A 89 -11.57 4.27 -12.14
C THR A 89 -10.42 3.28 -11.95
N MET A 90 -9.24 3.57 -12.51
CA MET A 90 -8.06 2.71 -12.38
C MET A 90 -7.62 2.56 -10.92
N LEU A 91 -7.54 3.65 -10.15
CA LEU A 91 -7.14 3.58 -8.74
C LEU A 91 -8.19 2.88 -7.86
N ARG A 92 -9.48 3.02 -8.17
CA ARG A 92 -10.55 2.28 -7.48
C ARG A 92 -10.41 0.78 -7.70
N GLN A 93 -10.16 0.34 -8.93
CA GLN A 93 -9.92 -1.07 -9.24
C GLN A 93 -8.71 -1.61 -8.47
N GLU A 94 -7.63 -0.82 -8.41
CA GLU A 94 -6.43 -1.20 -7.67
C GLU A 94 -6.66 -1.26 -6.15
N LEU A 95 -7.43 -0.33 -5.58
CA LEU A 95 -7.82 -0.36 -4.17
C LEU A 95 -8.61 -1.62 -3.83
N GLU A 96 -9.56 -2.02 -4.68
CA GLU A 96 -10.32 -3.26 -4.48
C GLU A 96 -9.42 -4.50 -4.60
N ARG A 97 -8.45 -4.49 -5.51
CA ARG A 97 -7.43 -5.55 -5.63
C ARG A 97 -6.61 -5.69 -4.34
N LEU A 98 -6.16 -4.59 -3.76
CA LEU A 98 -5.40 -4.58 -2.50
C LEU A 98 -6.23 -5.10 -1.33
N ARG A 99 -7.48 -4.63 -1.19
CA ARG A 99 -8.42 -5.12 -0.16
C ARG A 99 -8.68 -6.62 -0.27
N ALA A 100 -8.85 -7.12 -1.50
CA ALA A 100 -9.04 -8.56 -1.74
C ALA A 100 -7.79 -9.38 -1.41
N ALA A 101 -6.59 -8.83 -1.62
CA ALA A 101 -5.33 -9.49 -1.25
C ALA A 101 -5.16 -9.56 0.28
N GLU A 102 -5.45 -8.48 0.99
CA GLU A 102 -5.39 -8.42 2.47
C GLU A 102 -6.43 -9.35 3.13
N GLY A 103 -7.67 -9.35 2.61
CA GLY A 103 -8.75 -10.20 3.13
C GLY A 103 -8.53 -11.71 2.97
N ARG A 104 -7.65 -12.14 2.05
CA ARG A 104 -7.27 -13.56 1.89
C ARG A 104 -6.30 -14.07 2.97
N GLY A 105 -5.63 -13.18 3.71
CA GLY A 105 -4.73 -13.55 4.80
C GLY A 105 -5.46 -14.05 6.06
N ASP A 106 -6.69 -13.59 6.30
CA ASP A 106 -7.44 -13.89 7.54
C ASP A 106 -8.20 -15.23 7.46
N VAL A 107 -8.66 -15.63 6.26
CA VAL A 107 -9.48 -16.83 6.05
C VAL A 107 -8.69 -18.14 6.24
N GLN A 108 -7.37 -18.14 6.12
CA GLN A 108 -6.55 -19.33 6.41
C GLN A 108 -6.46 -19.64 7.92
N SER A 109 -6.76 -18.69 8.81
CA SER A 109 -6.71 -18.91 10.27
C SER A 109 -8.03 -19.44 10.88
N MET A 110 -9.16 -19.28 10.18
CA MET A 110 -10.49 -19.69 10.68
C MET A 110 -11.05 -20.99 10.05
N GLY A 111 -10.22 -21.76 9.33
CA GLY A 111 -10.64 -22.99 8.63
C GLY A 111 -10.47 -24.32 9.39
N ALA A 112 -9.85 -24.32 10.58
CA ALA A 112 -9.52 -25.54 11.34
C ALA A 112 -10.32 -25.68 12.65
N LYS A 113 -11.65 -25.68 12.58
CA LYS A 113 -12.48 -26.26 13.64
C LYS A 113 -13.76 -26.87 13.05
N LYS A 114 -13.59 -27.93 12.26
CA LYS A 114 -14.70 -28.83 11.91
C LYS A 114 -15.01 -29.77 13.08
N ARG A 115 -16.29 -29.78 13.41
CA ARG A 115 -17.03 -30.56 14.40
C ARG A 115 -16.89 -32.08 14.21
N GLY A 116 -16.76 -32.79 15.34
CA GLY A 116 -17.56 -33.98 15.69
C GLY A 116 -16.89 -35.36 15.63
N GLN A 117 -16.92 -36.13 16.73
CA GLN A 117 -17.47 -37.51 16.76
C GLN A 117 -17.74 -38.03 18.22
N PRO A 118 -18.79 -38.85 18.47
CA PRO A 118 -19.24 -39.28 19.81
C PRO A 118 -18.93 -40.75 20.12
N VAL A 119 -18.59 -41.11 21.37
CA VAL A 119 -18.69 -42.46 21.98
C VAL A 119 -18.51 -42.26 23.51
N GLY A 120 -19.21 -42.86 24.47
CA GLY A 120 -20.23 -43.90 24.56
C GLY A 120 -20.67 -44.03 26.03
N GLY A 121 -21.87 -44.55 26.26
CA GLY A 121 -22.44 -44.74 27.59
C GLY A 121 -21.85 -45.94 28.35
N GLY A 122 -21.88 -45.87 29.68
CA GLY A 122 -21.57 -46.98 30.58
C GLY A 122 -21.65 -46.59 32.05
N LYS A 123 -22.71 -47.05 32.74
CA LYS A 123 -22.95 -46.97 34.21
C LYS A 123 -21.76 -47.51 35.03
N VAL A 124 -21.63 -47.07 36.29
CA VAL A 124 -21.73 -47.91 37.53
C VAL A 124 -21.36 -47.12 38.82
N LYS A 125 -22.38 -46.88 39.66
CA LYS A 125 -22.49 -47.18 41.11
C LYS A 125 -21.52 -46.56 42.16
N GLY A 126 -22.07 -45.71 43.02
CA GLY A 126 -22.21 -46.04 44.46
C GLY A 126 -21.58 -45.10 45.52
N LYS A 127 -22.36 -44.88 46.60
CA LYS A 127 -22.02 -44.41 47.97
C LYS A 127 -21.51 -42.97 48.10
N GLY A 128 -22.02 -42.09 48.96
CA GLY A 128 -23.01 -42.20 50.03
C GLY A 128 -22.77 -41.07 51.06
N ARG A 129 -23.81 -40.75 51.86
CA ARG A 129 -23.80 -39.94 53.10
C ARG A 129 -23.49 -38.45 52.89
N GLY A 130 -24.13 -37.49 53.53
CA GLY A 130 -25.08 -37.48 54.63
C GLY A 130 -25.28 -36.01 55.02
N LYS A 131 -26.48 -35.69 55.50
CA LYS A 131 -26.93 -34.38 55.95
C LYS A 131 -25.98 -33.71 56.96
N ALA A 132 -25.86 -32.39 56.89
CA ALA A 132 -26.22 -31.46 57.96
C ALA A 132 -26.42 -30.06 57.34
#